data_AF-A0A6J3M394-F1
#
_entry.id   AF-A0A6J3M394-F1
#
_cell.length_a   1.000
_cell.length_b   1.000
_cell.length_c   1.000
_cell.angle_alpha   90.00
_cell.angle_beta   90.00
_cell.angle_gamma   90.00
#
_symmetry.space_group_name_H-M   'P 1'
#
loop_
_entity.id
_entity.type
_entity.pdbx_description
1 polymer ?
#
loop_
_entity_poly.entity_id
_entity_poly.type
_entity_poly.pdbx_seq_one_letter_code
_entity_poly.pdbx_strand_id
1 'polypeptide(L)'
;MASQLRNSTMFTYLPPPAECLAILVGGAEFLVFGLAGLANAQEFATAFGLPDQSTSSADETDKSTVTTTSTQNRKTQQALNQAIAARNLSHGALILTFALYLRDRRALGYAIGFGFFTTVADYLIVNAYGVQAKALNHLLGAANCLALGGSLLYWGRNDPWW
;
A
#
# COMPACT_ATOMS: atom_id res chain seq x y z
N MET A 1 27.26 33.27 -2.76
CA MET A 1 27.04 33.23 -1.30
C MET A 1 26.07 34.34 -0.91
N ALA A 2 24.77 34.00 -0.86
CA ALA A 2 23.64 34.77 -0.32
C ALA A 2 22.40 33.90 -0.66
N SER A 3 21.46 33.51 0.20
CA SER A 3 21.06 33.99 1.52
C SER A 3 20.78 32.80 2.45
N GLN A 4 21.52 32.69 3.56
CA GLN A 4 21.10 31.89 4.71
C GLN A 4 20.04 32.68 5.49
N LEU A 5 18.84 32.80 4.94
CA LEU A 5 17.68 33.35 5.66
C LEU A 5 17.01 32.21 6.43
N ARG A 6 17.65 31.81 7.52
CA ARG A 6 17.07 31.80 8.88
C ARG A 6 15.56 31.53 8.97
N ASN A 7 15.14 30.31 8.61
CA ASN A 7 13.89 29.71 9.07
C ASN A 7 14.18 28.48 9.98
N SER A 8 15.27 28.59 10.75
CA SER A 8 16.05 27.48 11.32
C SER A 8 15.64 27.05 12.74
N THR A 9 14.38 27.25 13.13
CA THR A 9 13.89 26.78 14.45
C THR A 9 12.76 25.77 14.36
N MET A 10 11.87 25.88 13.37
CA MET A 10 10.73 24.96 13.23
C MET A 10 11.08 23.69 12.43
N PHE A 11 11.91 23.81 11.37
CA PHE A 11 12.29 22.68 10.51
C PHE A 11 13.47 21.85 11.05
N THR A 12 14.16 22.33 12.09
CA THR A 12 15.32 21.64 12.67
C THR A 12 14.93 20.33 13.38
N TYR A 13 13.70 20.26 13.89
CA TYR A 13 13.18 19.09 14.60
C TYR A 13 12.24 18.22 13.75
N LEU A 14 11.86 18.70 12.56
CA LEU A 14 11.01 17.95 11.65
C LEU A 14 11.84 16.94 10.84
N PRO A 15 11.28 15.77 10.50
CA PRO A 15 11.91 14.89 9.54
C PRO A 15 12.05 15.62 8.19
N PRO A 16 13.08 15.31 7.39
CA PRO A 16 13.11 15.59 5.96
C PRO A 16 11.74 15.34 5.30
N PRO A 17 11.33 16.13 4.30
CA PRO A 17 10.06 15.94 3.61
C PRO A 17 9.83 14.51 3.11
N ALA A 18 10.87 13.83 2.63
CA ALA A 18 10.79 12.42 2.20
C ALA A 18 10.50 11.45 3.36
N GLU A 19 11.04 11.70 4.56
CA GLU A 19 10.73 10.91 5.76
C GLU A 19 9.28 11.18 6.22
N CYS A 20 8.79 12.42 6.12
CA CYS A 20 7.38 12.74 6.38
C CYS A 20 6.43 12.02 5.41
N LEU A 21 6.73 12.02 4.12
CA LEU A 21 5.97 11.30 3.12
C LEU A 21 6.00 9.79 3.37
N ALA A 22 7.15 9.26 3.79
CA ALA A 22 7.27 7.85 4.17
C ALA A 22 6.39 7.48 5.37
N ILE A 23 6.29 8.36 6.38
CA ILE A 23 5.37 8.16 7.51
C ILE A 23 3.92 8.14 7.03
N LEU A 24 3.54 9.04 6.12
CA LEU A 24 2.19 9.06 5.56
C LEU A 24 1.88 7.78 4.76
N VAL A 25 2.83 7.31 3.95
CA VAL A 25 2.69 6.04 3.22
C VAL A 25 2.56 4.88 4.19
N GLY A 26 3.45 4.78 5.19
CA GLY A 26 3.38 3.73 6.22
C GLY A 26 2.05 3.76 6.99
N GLY A 27 1.54 4.96 7.28
CA GLY A 27 0.23 5.16 7.90
C GLY A 27 -0.93 4.72 7.01
N ALA A 28 -0.90 5.06 5.72
CA ALA A 28 -1.92 4.63 4.76
C ALA A 28 -1.93 3.10 4.57
N GLU A 29 -0.75 2.49 4.42
CA GLU A 29 -0.59 1.03 4.33
C GLU A 29 -1.10 0.33 5.58
N PHE A 30 -0.75 0.84 6.77
CA PHE A 30 -1.16 0.25 8.03
C PHE A 30 -2.66 0.42 8.30
N LEU A 31 -3.20 1.63 8.17
CA LEU A 31 -4.56 1.96 8.56
C LEU A 31 -5.58 1.66 7.45
N VAL A 32 -5.39 2.25 6.27
CA VAL A 32 -6.39 2.23 5.19
C VAL A 32 -6.34 0.89 4.46
N PHE A 33 -5.17 0.47 4.00
CA PHE A 33 -5.05 -0.76 3.24
C PHE A 33 -4.94 -2.00 4.14
N GLY A 34 -4.41 -1.84 5.36
CA GLY A 34 -4.26 -2.89 6.35
C GLY A 34 -5.51 -3.09 7.21
N LEU A 35 -5.65 -2.29 8.27
CA LEU A 35 -6.69 -2.48 9.28
C LEU A 35 -8.11 -2.34 8.71
N ALA A 36 -8.38 -1.30 7.92
CA ALA A 36 -9.70 -1.13 7.31
C ALA A 36 -10.00 -2.24 6.29
N GLY A 37 -8.98 -2.71 5.56
CA GLY A 37 -9.13 -3.86 4.66
C GLY A 37 -9.41 -5.18 5.36
N LEU A 38 -8.81 -5.40 6.54
CA LEU A 38 -9.11 -6.53 7.41
C LEU A 38 -10.55 -6.46 7.96
N ALA A 39 -10.99 -5.25 8.35
CA ALA A 39 -12.33 -5.01 8.90
C ALA A 39 -13.43 -5.16 7.84
N ASN A 40 -13.21 -4.67 6.62
CA ASN A 40 -14.17 -4.75 5.51
C ASN A 40 -13.50 -5.23 4.21
N ALA A 41 -13.37 -6.55 4.09
CA ALA A 41 -12.71 -7.20 2.95
C ALA A 41 -13.43 -6.98 1.60
N GLN A 42 -14.74 -6.75 1.62
CA GLN A 42 -15.54 -6.59 0.40
C GLN A 42 -15.36 -5.19 -0.21
N GLU A 43 -15.42 -4.17 0.64
CA GLU A 43 -15.14 -2.79 0.24
C GLU A 43 -13.68 -2.63 -0.20
N PHE A 44 -12.76 -3.26 0.54
CA PHE A 44 -11.35 -3.32 0.15
C PHE A 44 -11.16 -3.95 -1.23
N ALA A 45 -11.73 -5.13 -1.49
CA ALA A 45 -11.61 -5.79 -2.78
C ALA A 45 -12.12 -4.92 -3.93
N THR A 46 -13.26 -4.26 -3.73
CA THR A 46 -13.84 -3.35 -4.70
C THR A 46 -12.93 -2.16 -4.97
N ALA A 47 -12.37 -1.54 -3.92
CA ALA A 47 -11.44 -0.42 -4.04
C ALA A 47 -10.13 -0.84 -4.73
N PHE A 48 -9.59 -2.01 -4.37
CA PHE A 48 -8.38 -2.61 -4.90
C PHE A 48 -8.51 -3.01 -6.38
N GLY A 49 -9.75 -3.27 -6.83
CA GLY A 49 -10.08 -3.63 -8.21
C GLY A 49 -10.26 -5.13 -8.45
N LEU A 50 -10.54 -5.90 -7.40
CA LEU A 50 -10.90 -7.30 -7.49
C LEU A 50 -12.43 -7.45 -7.67
N PRO A 51 -12.89 -8.46 -8.44
CA PRO A 51 -14.31 -8.66 -8.70
C PRO A 51 -15.04 -9.12 -7.44
N ASP A 52 -16.21 -8.54 -7.19
CA ASP A 52 -17.05 -8.88 -6.05
C ASP A 52 -18.06 -9.98 -6.44
N GLN A 53 -18.05 -11.13 -5.75
CA GLN A 53 -18.95 -12.27 -6.04
C GLN A 53 -20.43 -11.95 -5.82
N SER A 54 -20.76 -10.77 -5.25
CA SER A 54 -22.14 -10.29 -5.14
C SER A 54 -22.84 -10.17 -6.51
N THR A 55 -22.09 -10.07 -7.61
CA THR A 55 -22.63 -9.91 -8.97
C THR A 55 -22.74 -11.21 -9.78
N SER A 56 -22.28 -12.35 -9.25
CA SER A 56 -22.33 -13.66 -9.94
C SER A 56 -23.61 -14.45 -9.66
N SER A 57 -24.74 -13.77 -9.47
CA SER A 57 -26.05 -14.39 -9.20
C SER A 57 -26.99 -14.26 -10.40
N ALA A 58 -26.53 -14.71 -11.56
CA ALA A 58 -27.37 -14.96 -12.72
C ALA A 58 -27.04 -16.37 -13.24
N ASP A 59 -27.41 -17.38 -12.44
CA ASP A 59 -27.93 -18.65 -12.97
C ASP A 59 -28.56 -19.44 -11.80
N GLU A 60 -29.88 -19.38 -11.74
CA GLU A 60 -30.70 -20.25 -10.91
C GLU A 60 -30.76 -21.64 -11.55
N THR A 61 -29.93 -22.60 -11.14
CA THR A 61 -30.28 -24.04 -11.19
C THR A 61 -29.41 -24.83 -10.19
N ASP A 62 -30.03 -25.73 -9.41
CA ASP A 62 -29.47 -26.71 -8.45
C ASP A 62 -29.06 -26.26 -7.02
N LYS A 63 -30.08 -26.09 -6.17
CA LYS A 63 -30.07 -25.47 -4.83
C LYS A 63 -29.49 -26.27 -3.63
N SER A 64 -28.85 -27.42 -3.79
CA SER A 64 -28.40 -28.20 -2.60
C SER A 64 -26.91 -28.57 -2.54
N THR A 65 -26.28 -28.86 -3.68
CA THR A 65 -24.83 -29.14 -3.73
C THR A 65 -24.01 -27.91 -4.17
N VAL A 66 -24.61 -27.01 -4.95
CA VAL A 66 -24.00 -25.76 -5.43
C VAL A 66 -23.87 -24.72 -4.31
N THR A 67 -24.79 -24.72 -3.34
CA THR A 67 -24.83 -23.74 -2.24
C THR A 67 -23.62 -23.84 -1.31
N THR A 68 -23.14 -25.06 -1.03
CA THR A 68 -21.98 -25.32 -0.16
C THR A 68 -20.68 -24.89 -0.85
N THR A 69 -20.50 -25.26 -2.12
CA THR A 69 -19.31 -24.89 -2.92
C THR A 69 -19.25 -23.39 -3.19
N SER A 70 -20.39 -22.75 -3.51
CA SER A 70 -20.47 -21.29 -3.69
C SER A 70 -20.13 -20.53 -2.40
N THR A 71 -20.66 -20.97 -1.25
CA THR A 71 -20.36 -20.35 0.05
C THR A 71 -18.89 -20.53 0.43
N GLN A 72 -18.31 -21.71 0.16
CA GLN A 72 -16.89 -21.98 0.41
C GLN A 72 -15.98 -21.12 -0.50
N ASN A 73 -16.34 -20.97 -1.77
CA ASN A 73 -15.61 -20.11 -2.71
C ASN A 73 -15.64 -18.63 -2.26
N ARG A 74 -16.80 -18.14 -1.79
CA ARG A 74 -16.93 -16.79 -1.23
C ARG A 74 -16.07 -16.58 0.02
N LYS A 75 -16.09 -17.54 0.96
CA LYS A 75 -15.24 -17.47 2.16
C LYS A 75 -13.76 -17.51 1.81
N THR A 76 -13.38 -18.32 0.82
CA THR A 76 -11.99 -18.42 0.34
C THR A 76 -11.53 -17.10 -0.28
N GLN A 77 -12.34 -16.50 -1.15
CA GLN A 77 -12.00 -15.22 -1.76
C GLN A 77 -11.93 -14.09 -0.73
N GLN A 78 -12.84 -14.07 0.24
CA GLN A 78 -12.78 -13.12 1.34
C GLN A 78 -11.49 -13.28 2.16
N ALA A 79 -11.09 -14.52 2.46
CA ALA A 79 -9.83 -14.80 3.15
C ALA A 79 -8.61 -14.35 2.35
N LEU A 80 -8.62 -14.55 1.02
CA LEU A 80 -7.55 -14.06 0.14
C LEU A 80 -7.47 -12.53 0.13
N ASN A 81 -8.60 -11.83 0.08
CA ASN A 81 -8.64 -10.37 0.16
C ASN A 81 -8.11 -9.86 1.51
N GLN A 82 -8.48 -10.53 2.61
CA GLN A 82 -7.95 -10.23 3.94
C GLN A 82 -6.45 -10.54 4.05
N ALA A 83 -5.94 -11.55 3.34
CA ALA A 83 -4.52 -11.84 3.29
C ALA A 83 -3.73 -10.74 2.58
N ILE A 84 -4.28 -10.14 1.51
CA ILE A 84 -3.70 -8.96 0.85
C ILE A 84 -3.69 -7.77 1.83
N ALA A 85 -4.79 -7.52 2.54
CA ALA A 85 -4.84 -6.49 3.56
C ALA A 85 -3.83 -6.73 4.70
N ALA A 86 -3.69 -7.97 5.18
CA ALA A 86 -2.69 -8.33 6.19
C ALA A 86 -1.25 -8.10 5.72
N ARG A 87 -0.96 -8.34 4.43
CA ARG A 87 0.34 -7.99 3.82
C ARG A 87 0.59 -6.48 3.93
N ASN A 88 -0.38 -5.66 3.54
CA ASN A 88 -0.27 -4.19 3.61
C ASN A 88 -0.14 -3.69 5.07
N LEU A 89 -0.85 -4.32 6.00
CA LEU A 89 -0.69 -4.07 7.44
C LEU A 89 0.75 -4.31 7.91
N SER A 90 1.33 -5.46 7.55
CA SER A 90 2.70 -5.81 7.91
C SER A 90 3.73 -4.87 7.29
N HIS A 91 3.51 -4.48 6.03
CA HIS A 91 4.38 -3.54 5.32
C HIS A 91 4.33 -2.16 5.96
N GLY A 92 3.14 -1.64 6.22
CA GLY A 92 2.94 -0.35 6.91
C GLY A 92 3.59 -0.32 8.29
N ALA A 93 3.43 -1.39 9.07
CA ALA A 93 4.07 -1.51 10.39
C ALA A 93 5.60 -1.44 10.29
N LEU A 94 6.18 -2.08 9.27
CA LEU A 94 7.61 -2.11 9.03
C LEU A 94 8.15 -0.73 8.60
N ILE A 95 7.43 -0.03 7.70
CA ILE A 95 7.75 1.36 7.33
C ILE A 95 7.70 2.27 8.57
N LEU A 96 6.62 2.22 9.35
CA LEU A 96 6.46 3.05 10.54
C LEU A 96 7.53 2.75 11.60
N THR A 97 7.95 1.49 11.72
CA THR A 97 9.06 1.10 12.61
C THR A 97 10.37 1.76 12.17
N PHE A 98 10.71 1.70 10.88
CA PHE A 98 11.93 2.36 10.38
C PHE A 98 11.84 3.89 10.43
N ALA A 99 10.67 4.47 10.24
CA ALA A 99 10.48 5.92 10.24
C ALA A 99 10.45 6.52 11.65
N LEU A 100 9.71 5.93 12.58
CA LEU A 100 9.42 6.52 13.89
C LEU A 100 10.32 5.99 15.00
N TYR A 101 10.58 4.68 15.00
CA TYR A 101 11.29 4.00 16.08
C TYR A 101 12.80 3.92 15.81
N LEU A 102 13.21 3.25 14.73
CA LEU A 102 14.63 3.08 14.39
C LEU A 102 15.24 4.33 13.76
N ARG A 103 14.42 5.15 13.10
CA ARG A 103 14.81 6.40 12.41
C ARG A 103 15.98 6.19 11.44
N ASP A 104 16.02 5.02 10.80
CA ASP A 104 17.02 4.68 9.78
C ASP A 104 16.45 5.00 8.38
N ARG A 105 16.91 6.11 7.82
CA ARG A 105 16.51 6.58 6.50
C ARG A 105 16.79 5.57 5.38
N ARG A 106 17.92 4.85 5.44
CA ARG A 106 18.28 3.90 4.37
C ARG A 106 17.42 2.66 4.44
N ALA A 107 17.23 2.11 5.64
CA ALA A 107 16.31 1.00 5.86
C ALA A 107 14.88 1.37 5.47
N LEU A 108 14.44 2.59 5.79
CA LEU A 108 13.15 3.14 5.36
C LEU A 108 13.04 3.24 3.83
N GLY A 109 14.09 3.71 3.16
CA GLY A 109 14.18 3.77 1.71
C GLY A 109 14.05 2.39 1.05
N TYR A 110 14.74 1.37 1.59
CA TYR A 110 14.59 -0.01 1.13
C TYR A 110 13.20 -0.58 1.41
N ALA A 111 12.60 -0.28 2.56
CA ALA A 111 11.26 -0.75 2.90
C ALA A 111 10.20 -0.17 1.96
N ILE A 112 10.28 1.11 1.61
CA ILE A 112 9.39 1.72 0.62
C ILE A 112 9.71 1.20 -0.78
N GLY A 113 10.99 1.08 -1.12
CA GLY A 113 11.44 0.54 -2.40
C GLY A 113 10.96 -0.90 -2.62
N PHE A 114 10.91 -1.72 -1.58
CA PHE A 114 10.33 -3.07 -1.66
C PHE A 114 8.84 -3.04 -2.03
N GLY A 115 8.14 -1.97 -1.64
CA GLY A 115 6.75 -1.69 -2.05
C GLY A 115 6.56 -1.70 -3.56
N PHE A 116 7.58 -1.33 -4.34
CA PHE A 116 7.52 -1.41 -5.79
C PHE A 116 7.17 -2.82 -6.28
N PHE A 117 7.84 -3.85 -5.76
CA PHE A 117 7.61 -5.23 -6.20
C PHE A 117 6.21 -5.71 -5.84
N THR A 118 5.72 -5.35 -4.66
CA THR A 118 4.37 -5.71 -4.23
C THR A 118 3.31 -5.00 -5.08
N THR A 119 3.49 -3.71 -5.38
CA THR A 119 2.50 -2.97 -6.19
C THR A 119 2.54 -3.36 -7.67
N VAL A 120 3.69 -3.77 -8.20
CA VAL A 120 3.76 -4.38 -9.54
C VAL A 120 3.03 -5.73 -9.55
N ALA A 121 3.18 -6.55 -8.52
CA ALA A 121 2.41 -7.78 -8.41
C ALA A 121 0.90 -7.50 -8.35
N ASP A 122 0.49 -6.47 -7.60
CA ASP A 122 -0.90 -6.04 -7.52
C ASP A 122 -1.44 -5.55 -8.87
N TYR A 123 -0.64 -4.79 -9.63
CA TYR A 123 -0.95 -4.41 -11.01
C TYR A 123 -1.22 -5.66 -11.87
N LEU A 124 -0.33 -6.66 -11.82
CA LEU A 124 -0.48 -7.88 -12.61
C LEU A 124 -1.74 -8.67 -12.21
N ILE A 125 -2.02 -8.77 -10.91
CA ILE A 125 -3.21 -9.45 -10.38
C ILE A 125 -4.49 -8.75 -10.86
N VAL A 126 -4.57 -7.43 -10.71
CA VAL A 126 -5.77 -6.66 -11.09
C VAL A 126 -5.94 -6.58 -12.61
N ASN A 127 -4.83 -6.53 -13.36
CA ASN A 127 -4.90 -6.56 -14.82
C ASN A 127 -5.36 -7.91 -15.37
N ALA A 128 -4.97 -9.02 -14.73
CA ALA A 128 -5.32 -10.37 -15.16
C ALA A 128 -6.72 -10.82 -14.69
N TYR A 129 -7.09 -10.49 -13.45
CA TYR A 129 -8.28 -11.05 -12.79
C TYR A 129 -9.27 -9.99 -12.30
N GLY A 130 -8.92 -8.70 -12.42
CA GLY A 130 -9.67 -7.59 -11.85
C GLY A 130 -10.24 -6.63 -12.88
N VAL A 131 -10.60 -5.44 -12.39
CA VAL A 131 -11.07 -4.32 -13.21
C VAL A 131 -9.85 -3.61 -13.79
N GLN A 132 -9.57 -3.83 -15.08
CA GLN A 132 -8.40 -3.28 -15.78
C GLN A 132 -8.27 -1.75 -15.65
N ALA A 133 -9.38 -1.01 -15.62
CA ALA A 133 -9.37 0.45 -15.41
C ALA A 133 -8.73 0.86 -14.07
N LYS A 134 -8.75 -0.01 -13.05
CA LYS A 134 -8.11 0.21 -11.76
C LYS A 134 -6.66 -0.30 -11.69
N ALA A 135 -6.22 -1.09 -12.68
CA ALA A 135 -4.84 -1.58 -12.71
C ALA A 135 -3.84 -0.42 -12.77
N LEU A 136 -4.11 0.62 -13.58
CA LEU A 136 -3.20 1.77 -13.70
C LEU A 136 -2.92 2.50 -12.38
N ASN A 137 -3.84 2.46 -11.42
CA ASN A 137 -3.63 3.04 -10.09
C ASN A 137 -2.49 2.34 -9.33
N HIS A 138 -2.35 1.02 -9.51
CA HIS A 138 -1.24 0.25 -8.95
C HIS A 138 0.09 0.64 -9.61
N LEU A 139 0.10 0.92 -10.92
CA LEU A 139 1.32 1.38 -11.60
C LEU A 139 1.78 2.76 -11.10
N LEU A 140 0.83 3.67 -10.83
CA LEU A 140 1.12 4.95 -10.16
C LEU A 140 1.70 4.73 -8.76
N GLY A 141 1.15 3.78 -8.00
CA GLY A 141 1.70 3.37 -6.70
C GLY A 141 3.14 2.85 -6.81
N ALA A 142 3.43 2.00 -7.80
CA ALA A 142 4.77 1.49 -8.05
C ALA A 142 5.77 2.62 -8.38
N ALA A 143 5.36 3.59 -9.21
CA ALA A 143 6.16 4.77 -9.49
C ALA A 143 6.43 5.61 -8.23
N ASN A 144 5.43 5.77 -7.35
CA ASN A 144 5.59 6.45 -6.07
C ASN A 144 6.58 5.73 -5.14
N CYS A 145 6.54 4.39 -5.07
CA CYS A 145 7.51 3.61 -4.29
C CYS A 145 8.95 3.83 -4.78
N LEU A 146 9.17 3.88 -6.10
CA LEU A 146 10.48 4.16 -6.67
C LEU A 146 10.93 5.60 -6.40
N ALA A 147 10.05 6.58 -6.61
CA ALA A 147 10.37 7.98 -6.39
C ALA A 147 10.70 8.25 -4.92
N LEU A 148 9.86 7.80 -3.99
CA LEU A 148 10.05 8.00 -2.55
C LEU A 148 11.20 7.15 -2.00
N GLY A 149 11.24 5.86 -2.31
CA GLY A 149 12.32 4.97 -1.88
C GLY A 149 13.67 5.41 -2.43
N GLY A 150 13.72 5.78 -3.72
CA GLY A 150 14.90 6.36 -4.35
C GLY A 150 15.34 7.67 -3.71
N SER A 151 14.39 8.57 -3.39
CA SER A 151 14.71 9.83 -2.71
C SER A 151 15.33 9.62 -1.32
N LEU A 152 14.85 8.61 -0.58
CA LEU A 152 15.36 8.20 0.73
C LEU A 152 16.70 7.46 0.66
N LEU A 153 17.08 6.95 -0.50
CA LEU A 153 18.41 6.37 -0.70
C LEU A 153 19.40 7.41 -1.21
N TYR A 154 18.95 8.35 -2.05
CA TYR A 154 19.80 9.30 -2.76
C TYR A 154 20.10 10.60 -1.96
N TRP A 155 19.09 11.38 -1.52
CA TRP A 155 19.28 12.70 -0.88
C TRP A 155 19.39 12.70 0.66
N GLY A 156 20.59 12.92 1.20
CA GLY A 156 20.83 12.98 2.65
C GLY A 156 20.40 14.29 3.32
N ARG A 157 20.30 14.27 4.65
CA ARG A 157 20.13 15.47 5.50
C ARG A 157 21.23 16.52 5.30
N ASN A 158 22.36 16.14 4.70
CA ASN A 158 23.51 17.02 4.49
C ASN A 158 23.60 17.52 3.04
N ASP A 159 22.65 17.20 2.16
CA ASP A 159 22.70 17.65 0.77
C ASP A 159 22.28 19.12 0.64
N PRO A 160 22.94 19.92 -0.22
CA PRO A 160 22.70 21.37 -0.34
C PRO A 160 21.35 21.75 -0.97
N TRP A 161 20.60 20.76 -1.46
CA TRP A 161 19.27 20.91 -2.04
C TRP A 161 18.18 20.43 -1.06
N TRP A 162 18.57 20.19 0.20
CA TRP A 162 17.72 19.88 1.35
C TRP A 162 17.51 21.13 2.21
#